data_AF-A0A0D0CDD5-F1
#
_entry.id   AF-A0A0D0CDD5-F1
#
_cell.length_a   1.000
_cell.length_b   1.000
_cell.length_c   1.000
_cell.angle_alpha   90.00
_cell.angle_beta   90.00
_cell.angle_gamma   90.00
#
_symmetry.space_group_name_H-M   'P 1'
#
loop_
_entity.id
_entity.type
_entity.pdbx_description
1 polymer ?
#
loop_
_entity_poly.entity_id
_entity_poly.type
_entity_poly.pdbx_seq_one_letter_code
_entity_poly.pdbx_strand_id
1 'polypeptide(L)'
;MHLAGNLSDLLISLWRGTIDCAPTDHLDTWDWAVLRDNELWTVHGSAVEDAGPSIPGLYDAKPRNIAEKINTDYKTWEFQLYMFGLAPALLFNTLPERYWTNYCQLVRGFQLMCQHRITMDEIQQAHRLLCNWENNFEELYYQRREDQLHFICPSVHQVLHLAPETIQKGPPICYAQWTMERSIGNIKYDI
;
A
#
# COMPACT_ATOMS: atom_id res chain seq x y z
N MET A 1 4.26 -9.18 -1.05
CA MET A 1 3.28 -9.99 -0.26
C MET A 1 1.91 -9.64 -0.82
N HIS A 2 1.00 -10.58 -1.13
CA HIS A 2 -0.28 -10.21 -1.80
C HIS A 2 -1.05 -9.09 -1.11
N LEU A 3 -1.03 -9.05 0.23
CA LEU A 3 -1.57 -7.96 1.03
C LEU A 3 -1.02 -6.57 0.61
N ALA A 4 0.26 -6.46 0.25
CA ALA A 4 0.84 -5.21 -0.25
C ALA A 4 0.15 -4.73 -1.53
N GLY A 5 -0.14 -5.65 -2.46
CA GLY A 5 -0.86 -5.34 -3.70
C GLY A 5 -2.29 -4.90 -3.40
N ASN A 6 -3.03 -5.69 -2.63
CA ASN A 6 -4.44 -5.40 -2.30
C ASN A 6 -4.60 -4.07 -1.54
N LEU A 7 -3.68 -3.74 -0.62
CA LEU A 7 -3.68 -2.43 0.06
C LEU A 7 -3.34 -1.31 -0.91
N SER A 8 -2.40 -1.55 -1.83
CA SER A 8 -1.99 -0.56 -2.81
C SER A 8 -3.13 -0.22 -3.76
N ASP A 9 -3.81 -1.24 -4.28
CA ASP A 9 -4.96 -1.07 -5.18
C ASP A 9 -6.10 -0.29 -4.50
N LEU A 10 -6.41 -0.63 -3.25
CA LEU A 10 -7.41 0.09 -2.47
C LEU A 10 -7.02 1.56 -2.26
N LEU A 11 -5.82 1.83 -1.75
CA LEU A 11 -5.40 3.21 -1.44
C LEU A 11 -5.24 4.05 -2.71
N ILE A 12 -4.71 3.49 -3.80
CA ILE A 12 -4.59 4.19 -5.08
C ILE A 12 -5.98 4.48 -5.64
N SER A 13 -6.91 3.52 -5.60
CA SER A 13 -8.27 3.75 -6.10
C SER A 13 -9.01 4.83 -5.30
N LEU A 14 -8.80 4.91 -3.98
CA LEU A 14 -9.29 6.00 -3.14
C LEU A 14 -8.65 7.34 -3.51
N TRP A 15 -7.31 7.42 -3.57
CA TRP A 15 -6.60 8.66 -3.89
C TRP A 15 -6.84 9.17 -5.31
N ARG A 16 -7.17 8.27 -6.24
CA ARG A 16 -7.56 8.62 -7.61
C ARG A 16 -9.06 8.84 -7.77
N GLY A 17 -9.87 8.52 -6.77
CA GLY A 17 -11.33 8.55 -6.87
C GLY A 17 -11.88 7.60 -7.95
N THR A 18 -11.20 6.46 -8.18
CA THR A 18 -11.61 5.45 -9.17
C THR A 18 -12.28 4.24 -8.55
N ILE A 19 -12.32 4.14 -7.22
CA ILE A 19 -13.17 3.17 -6.53
C ILE A 19 -14.65 3.49 -6.81
N ASP A 20 -15.50 2.48 -6.82
CA ASP A 20 -16.93 2.65 -7.11
C ASP A 20 -17.56 3.71 -6.19
N CYS A 21 -18.38 4.59 -6.74
CA CYS A 21 -19.10 5.59 -5.96
C CYS A 21 -20.57 5.16 -5.87
N ALA A 22 -21.07 4.96 -4.65
CA ALA A 22 -22.47 4.62 -4.46
C ALA A 22 -23.39 5.78 -4.90
N PRO A 23 -24.66 5.52 -5.29
CA PRO A 23 -25.56 6.55 -5.80
C PRO A 23 -25.83 7.71 -4.83
N THR A 24 -25.70 7.46 -3.51
CA THR A 24 -25.90 8.46 -2.45
C THR A 24 -24.61 9.11 -1.98
N ASP A 25 -23.47 8.72 -2.56
CA ASP A 25 -22.18 9.33 -2.28
C ASP A 25 -21.71 10.21 -3.45
N HIS A 26 -20.74 11.08 -3.18
CA HIS A 26 -20.27 12.06 -4.15
C HIS A 26 -18.76 12.20 -4.12
N LEU A 27 -18.11 11.98 -5.26
CA LEU A 27 -16.65 12.14 -5.43
C LEU A 27 -16.13 13.52 -5.02
N ASP A 28 -16.95 14.56 -5.12
CA ASP A 28 -16.56 15.93 -4.75
C ASP A 28 -16.44 16.13 -3.23
N THR A 29 -16.93 15.16 -2.44
CA THR A 29 -16.77 15.14 -0.98
C THR A 29 -15.51 14.42 -0.52
N TRP A 30 -14.79 13.77 -1.44
CA TRP A 30 -13.60 12.97 -1.15
C TRP A 30 -12.34 13.85 -1.19
N ASP A 31 -12.02 14.51 -0.08
CA ASP A 31 -10.82 15.36 0.02
C ASP A 31 -9.51 14.55 0.01
N TRP A 32 -9.59 13.22 0.14
CA TRP A 32 -8.45 12.31 -0.06
C TRP A 32 -8.18 11.99 -1.53
N ALA A 33 -9.09 12.29 -2.46
CA ALA A 33 -8.97 11.98 -3.89
C ALA A 33 -8.02 12.94 -4.63
N VAL A 34 -6.81 13.13 -4.08
CA VAL A 34 -5.83 14.15 -4.50
C VAL A 34 -5.15 13.86 -5.83
N LEU A 35 -5.24 12.62 -6.32
CA LEU A 35 -4.69 12.16 -7.60
C LEU A 35 -5.81 11.89 -8.64
N ARG A 36 -7.01 12.46 -8.42
CA ARG A 36 -8.15 12.34 -9.35
C ARG A 36 -7.87 12.99 -10.70
N ASP A 37 -7.15 14.11 -10.68
CA ASP A 37 -6.76 14.80 -11.90
C ASP A 37 -5.70 13.98 -12.68
N ASN A 38 -5.95 13.79 -13.98
CA ASN A 38 -5.10 12.94 -14.81
C ASN A 38 -3.72 13.55 -15.04
N GLU A 39 -3.60 14.88 -15.11
CA GLU A 39 -2.31 15.55 -15.27
C GLU A 39 -1.47 15.38 -14.00
N LEU A 40 -2.06 15.61 -12.82
CA LEU A 40 -1.42 15.34 -11.53
C LEU A 40 -1.02 13.87 -11.38
N TRP A 41 -1.87 12.93 -11.81
CA TRP A 41 -1.54 11.51 -11.77
C TRP A 41 -0.37 11.15 -12.70
N THR A 42 -0.31 11.73 -13.90
CA THR A 42 0.83 11.55 -14.81
C THR A 42 2.12 12.12 -14.22
N VAL A 43 2.07 13.34 -13.66
CA VAL A 43 3.22 13.96 -12.99
C VAL A 43 3.70 13.12 -11.82
N HIS A 44 2.78 12.62 -10.99
CA HIS A 44 3.10 11.71 -9.89
C HIS A 44 3.75 10.42 -10.38
N GLY A 45 3.24 9.84 -11.46
CA GLY A 45 3.80 8.68 -12.13
C GLY A 45 5.25 8.88 -12.58
N SER A 46 5.54 10.03 -13.20
CA SER A 46 6.92 10.41 -13.58
C SER A 46 7.82 10.57 -12.36
N ALA A 47 7.34 11.19 -11.28
CA ALA A 47 8.12 11.34 -10.05
C ALA A 47 8.49 9.99 -9.40
N VAL A 48 7.61 8.98 -9.50
CA VAL A 48 7.92 7.61 -9.06
C VAL A 48 9.07 7.01 -9.87
N GLU A 49 9.05 7.18 -11.20
CA GLU A 49 10.12 6.69 -12.07
C GLU A 49 11.45 7.44 -11.83
N ASP A 50 11.39 8.75 -11.65
CA ASP A 50 12.55 9.60 -11.41
C ASP A 50 13.22 9.36 -10.05
N ALA A 51 12.51 8.75 -9.09
CA ALA A 51 13.10 8.30 -7.83
C ALA A 51 14.08 7.12 -8.02
N GLY A 52 14.06 6.45 -9.18
CA GLY A 52 14.82 5.23 -9.43
C GLY A 52 16.34 5.30 -9.20
N PRO A 53 17.06 6.37 -9.59
CA PRO A 53 18.49 6.51 -9.30
C PRO A 53 18.82 6.57 -7.80
N SER A 54 17.84 6.90 -6.95
CA SER A 54 18.00 6.96 -5.49
C SER A 54 17.75 5.61 -4.81
N ILE A 55 17.31 4.60 -5.56
CA ILE A 55 17.03 3.26 -5.04
C ILE A 55 18.26 2.37 -5.23
N PRO A 56 18.76 1.71 -4.17
CA PRO A 56 19.87 0.78 -4.30
C PRO A 56 19.57 -0.33 -5.31
N GLY A 57 20.57 -0.74 -6.11
CA GLY A 57 20.43 -1.85 -7.06
C GLY A 57 20.19 -3.23 -6.42
N LEU A 58 20.06 -3.30 -5.08
CA LEU A 58 19.54 -4.47 -4.37
C LEU A 58 18.09 -4.77 -4.77
N TYR A 59 17.35 -3.75 -5.21
CA TYR A 59 16.07 -3.93 -5.88
C TYR A 59 16.37 -4.27 -7.35
N ASP A 60 16.01 -5.48 -7.77
CA ASP A 60 16.33 -6.07 -9.09
C ASP A 60 15.87 -5.21 -10.30
N ALA A 61 15.08 -4.15 -10.11
CA ALA A 61 14.69 -3.22 -11.16
C ALA A 61 14.36 -1.80 -10.65
N LYS A 62 14.55 -0.81 -11.53
CA LYS A 62 14.16 0.58 -11.33
C LYS A 62 12.62 0.68 -11.12
N PRO A 63 12.13 1.50 -10.17
CA PRO A 63 10.72 1.86 -10.11
C PRO A 63 10.23 2.33 -11.48
N ARG A 64 9.13 1.74 -11.96
CA ARG A 64 8.49 2.14 -13.22
C ARG A 64 7.39 3.15 -12.95
N ASN A 65 7.09 3.97 -13.95
CA ASN A 65 5.98 4.91 -13.91
C ASN A 65 4.67 4.18 -13.59
N ILE A 66 4.13 4.43 -12.41
CA ILE A 66 2.92 3.76 -11.92
C ILE A 66 1.69 4.18 -12.74
N ALA A 67 1.67 5.42 -13.26
CA ALA A 67 0.55 5.91 -14.05
C ALA A 67 0.40 5.18 -15.38
N GLU A 68 1.52 4.74 -15.98
CA GLU A 68 1.52 4.00 -17.24
C GLU A 68 1.35 2.49 -17.08
N LYS A 69 1.80 1.92 -15.95
CA LYS A 69 1.99 0.46 -15.82
C LYS A 69 0.97 -0.24 -14.92
N ILE A 70 0.18 0.50 -14.13
CA ILE A 70 -0.74 -0.08 -13.15
C ILE A 70 -1.71 -1.11 -13.75
N ASN A 71 -2.14 -0.92 -14.99
CA ASN A 71 -3.14 -1.78 -15.66
C ASN A 71 -2.55 -2.87 -16.57
N THR A 72 -1.23 -2.92 -16.76
CA THR A 72 -0.63 -3.88 -17.72
C THR A 72 0.19 -4.95 -17.01
N ASP A 73 1.12 -4.57 -16.14
CA ASP A 73 2.12 -5.51 -15.59
C ASP A 73 2.79 -4.99 -14.30
N TYR A 74 2.10 -4.18 -13.48
CA TYR A 74 2.69 -3.68 -12.24
C TYR A 74 2.73 -4.80 -11.18
N LYS A 75 3.94 -5.19 -10.76
CA LYS A 75 4.16 -6.36 -9.91
C LYS A 75 3.98 -6.01 -8.44
N THR A 76 3.61 -7.00 -7.64
CA THR A 76 3.45 -6.87 -6.18
C THR A 76 4.67 -6.26 -5.48
N TRP A 77 5.89 -6.55 -5.94
CA TRP A 77 7.09 -5.95 -5.35
C TRP A 77 7.26 -4.46 -5.69
N GLU A 78 6.77 -4.02 -6.86
CA GLU A 78 6.78 -2.61 -7.23
C GLU A 78 5.74 -1.85 -6.44
N PHE A 79 4.54 -2.42 -6.26
CA PHE A 79 3.56 -1.91 -5.31
C PHE A 79 4.17 -1.81 -3.92
N GLN A 80 4.94 -2.80 -3.48
CA GLN A 80 5.57 -2.75 -2.18
C GLN A 80 6.62 -1.61 -2.08
N LEU A 81 7.46 -1.44 -3.11
CA LEU A 81 8.46 -0.37 -3.14
C LEU A 81 7.81 1.02 -3.22
N TYR A 82 6.82 1.18 -4.08
CA TYR A 82 6.05 2.41 -4.20
C TYR A 82 5.31 2.72 -2.90
N MET A 83 4.41 1.84 -2.47
CA MET A 83 3.45 2.09 -1.39
C MET A 83 4.08 2.11 -0.01
N PHE A 84 5.22 1.45 0.21
CA PHE A 84 5.85 1.41 1.53
C PHE A 84 7.25 2.02 1.55
N GLY A 85 7.73 2.56 0.42
CA GLY A 85 9.04 3.19 0.30
C GLY A 85 8.98 4.62 -0.23
N LEU A 86 8.40 4.81 -1.42
CA LEU A 86 8.43 6.09 -2.15
C LEU A 86 7.25 7.02 -1.83
N ALA A 87 6.05 6.47 -1.85
CA ALA A 87 4.80 7.22 -1.70
C ALA A 87 4.70 8.06 -0.41
N PRO A 88 5.26 7.66 0.76
CA PRO A 88 5.25 8.53 1.94
C PRO A 88 5.91 9.89 1.69
N ALA A 89 7.01 9.92 0.93
CA ALA A 89 7.69 11.16 0.58
C ALA A 89 6.96 11.89 -0.56
N LEU A 90 6.54 11.16 -1.60
CA LEU A 90 5.89 11.75 -2.78
C LEU A 90 4.50 12.33 -2.48
N LEU A 91 3.81 11.80 -1.47
CA LEU A 91 2.49 12.27 -1.05
C LEU A 91 2.55 13.30 0.10
N PHE A 92 3.74 13.62 0.60
CA PHE A 92 3.89 14.65 1.63
C PHE A 92 3.51 16.02 1.06
N ASN A 93 2.63 16.75 1.76
CA ASN A 93 1.97 17.99 1.29
C ASN A 93 1.03 17.84 0.08
N THR A 94 0.93 16.67 -0.54
CA THR A 94 -0.06 16.39 -1.59
C THR A 94 -1.34 15.80 -1.00
N LEU A 95 -1.19 14.79 -0.13
CA LEU A 95 -2.29 14.20 0.61
C LEU A 95 -2.55 15.02 1.89
N PRO A 96 -3.81 15.35 2.25
CA PRO A 96 -4.06 16.17 3.43
C PRO A 96 -3.50 15.50 4.69
N GLU A 97 -2.99 16.31 5.62
CA GLU A 97 -2.18 15.87 6.75
C GLU A 97 -2.81 14.68 7.52
N ARG A 98 -4.12 14.73 7.80
CA ARG A 98 -4.83 13.64 8.51
C ARG A 98 -4.73 12.29 7.80
N TYR A 99 -4.84 12.27 6.48
CA TYR A 99 -4.75 11.05 5.67
C TYR A 99 -3.31 10.59 5.54
N TRP A 100 -2.38 11.53 5.36
CA TRP A 100 -0.96 11.24 5.25
C TRP A 100 -0.40 10.67 6.56
N THR A 101 -0.71 11.29 7.71
CA THR A 101 -0.31 10.78 9.03
C THR A 101 -0.88 9.40 9.28
N ASN A 102 -2.15 9.15 8.91
CA ASN A 102 -2.73 7.82 9.02
C ASN A 102 -1.96 6.81 8.16
N TYR A 103 -1.78 7.13 6.87
CA TYR A 103 -1.04 6.31 5.92
C TYR A 103 0.40 6.01 6.39
N CYS A 104 1.10 6.96 7.00
CA CYS A 104 2.43 6.73 7.56
C CYS A 104 2.44 5.69 8.70
N GLN A 105 1.34 5.54 9.45
CA GLN A 105 1.23 4.47 10.46
C GLN A 105 1.21 3.09 9.80
N LEU A 106 0.41 2.93 8.73
CA LEU A 106 0.42 1.72 7.91
C LEU A 106 1.83 1.44 7.38
N VAL A 107 2.46 2.46 6.78
CA VAL A 107 3.79 2.34 6.19
C VAL A 107 4.80 1.83 7.21
N ARG A 108 4.88 2.49 8.36
CA ARG A 108 5.83 2.10 9.41
C ARG A 108 5.53 0.73 9.98
N GLY A 109 4.26 0.41 10.25
CA GLY A 109 3.85 -0.89 10.74
C GLY A 109 4.24 -2.00 9.76
N PHE A 110 3.94 -1.82 8.47
CA PHE A 110 4.26 -2.78 7.43
C PHE A 110 5.77 -2.98 7.23
N GLN A 111 6.56 -1.90 7.26
CA GLN A 111 8.02 -1.95 7.18
C GLN A 111 8.63 -2.77 8.31
N LEU A 112 8.14 -2.61 9.56
CA LEU A 112 8.56 -3.44 10.69
C LEU A 112 8.26 -4.92 10.42
N MET A 113 7.04 -5.22 9.94
CA MET A 113 6.63 -6.60 9.64
C MET A 113 7.41 -7.23 8.48
N CYS A 114 8.02 -6.45 7.59
CA CYS A 114 8.85 -6.97 6.49
C CYS A 114 10.30 -7.28 6.90
N GLN A 115 10.70 -7.06 8.15
CA GLN A 115 12.08 -7.34 8.58
C GLN A 115 12.37 -8.85 8.67
N HIS A 116 13.63 -9.23 8.39
CA HIS A 116 14.09 -10.62 8.55
C HIS A 116 14.24 -11.05 10.01
N ARG A 117 14.56 -10.09 10.89
CA ARG A 117 14.68 -10.27 12.33
C ARG A 117 13.89 -9.15 12.95
N ILE A 118 12.86 -9.50 13.70
CA ILE A 118 11.95 -8.54 14.34
C ILE A 118 11.94 -8.82 15.84
N THR A 119 12.15 -7.78 16.63
CA THR A 119 12.11 -7.88 18.10
C THR A 119 10.68 -7.85 18.62
N MET A 120 10.47 -8.28 19.86
CA MET A 120 9.13 -8.24 20.48
C MET A 120 8.62 -6.79 20.62
N ASP A 121 9.50 -5.85 20.92
CA ASP A 121 9.14 -4.43 21.00
C ASP A 121 8.71 -3.87 19.64
N GLU A 122 9.39 -4.27 18.56
CA GLU A 122 9.00 -3.92 17.19
C GLU A 122 7.66 -4.56 16.78
N ILE A 123 7.41 -5.81 17.15
CA ILE A 123 6.10 -6.47 16.93
C ILE A 123 4.99 -5.67 17.66
N GLN A 124 5.21 -5.30 18.92
CA GLN A 124 4.24 -4.51 19.68
C GLN A 124 4.03 -3.12 19.07
N GLN A 125 5.11 -2.47 18.63
CA GLN A 125 5.02 -1.19 17.94
C GLN A 125 4.22 -1.32 16.64
N ALA A 126 4.52 -2.31 15.81
CA ALA A 126 3.80 -2.59 14.58
C ALA A 126 2.33 -2.83 14.88
N HIS A 127 1.99 -3.67 15.86
CA HIS A 127 0.61 -3.94 16.24
C HIS A 127 -0.16 -2.66 16.59
N ARG A 128 0.40 -1.79 17.44
CA ARG A 128 -0.25 -0.51 17.80
C ARG A 128 -0.45 0.40 16.58
N LEU A 129 0.56 0.53 15.73
CA LEU A 129 0.48 1.36 14.51
C LEU A 129 -0.59 0.84 13.55
N LEU A 130 -0.65 -0.47 13.36
CA LEU A 130 -1.59 -1.12 12.44
C LEU A 130 -3.03 -1.08 12.96
N CYS A 131 -3.24 -1.27 14.27
CA CYS A 131 -4.54 -1.07 14.91
C CYS A 131 -5.01 0.38 14.83
N ASN A 132 -4.13 1.34 15.12
CA ASN A 132 -4.49 2.76 15.01
C ASN A 132 -4.79 3.15 13.56
N TRP A 133 -4.00 2.63 12.60
CA TRP A 133 -4.24 2.88 11.18
C TRP A 133 -5.62 2.44 10.73
N GLU A 134 -6.05 1.23 11.10
CA GLU A 134 -7.32 0.68 10.69
C GLU A 134 -8.51 1.42 11.32
N ASN A 135 -8.45 1.70 12.63
CA ASN A 135 -9.48 2.51 13.29
C ASN A 135 -9.61 3.91 12.65
N ASN A 136 -8.47 4.57 12.39
CA ASN A 136 -8.48 5.88 11.71
C ASN A 136 -8.92 5.76 10.25
N PHE A 137 -8.67 4.64 9.58
CA PHE A 137 -9.14 4.41 8.21
C PHE A 137 -10.68 4.39 8.18
N GLU A 138 -11.30 3.72 9.15
CA GLU A 138 -12.76 3.71 9.28
C GLU A 138 -13.34 5.11 9.48
N GLU A 139 -12.68 5.95 10.26
CA GLU A 139 -13.15 7.32 10.52
C GLU A 139 -12.89 8.27 9.34
N LEU A 140 -11.74 8.12 8.67
CA LEU A 140 -11.28 9.07 7.65
C LEU A 140 -11.84 8.77 6.25
N TYR A 141 -11.86 7.50 5.84
CA TYR A 141 -12.25 7.09 4.48
C TYR A 141 -13.69 6.53 4.44
N TYR A 142 -14.01 5.58 5.31
CA TYR A 142 -15.34 4.95 5.36
C TYR A 142 -16.39 5.83 6.06
N GLN A 143 -15.96 6.70 6.97
CA GLN A 143 -16.78 7.66 7.70
C GLN A 143 -17.99 7.03 8.43
N ARG A 144 -17.96 5.70 8.62
CA ARG A 144 -19.08 4.90 9.14
C ARG A 144 -20.38 5.07 8.36
N ARG A 145 -20.28 5.34 7.06
CA ARG A 145 -21.42 5.50 6.17
C ARG A 145 -21.70 4.22 5.39
N GLU A 146 -22.93 3.73 5.43
CA GLU A 146 -23.34 2.50 4.74
C GLU A 146 -23.00 2.50 3.24
N ASP A 147 -23.12 3.67 2.59
CA ASP A 147 -22.83 3.82 1.16
C ASP A 147 -21.33 3.81 0.81
N GLN A 148 -20.45 3.81 1.81
CA GLN A 148 -18.99 3.67 1.68
C GLN A 148 -18.48 2.32 2.22
N LEU A 149 -19.35 1.39 2.61
CA LEU A 149 -18.98 0.11 3.23
C LEU A 149 -17.98 -0.70 2.41
N HIS A 150 -18.06 -0.60 1.08
CA HIS A 150 -17.17 -1.29 0.15
C HIS A 150 -15.70 -0.80 0.20
N PHE A 151 -15.42 0.34 0.86
CA PHE A 151 -14.04 0.77 1.14
C PHE A 151 -13.33 -0.14 2.16
N ILE A 152 -14.08 -0.81 3.03
CA ILE A 152 -13.56 -1.74 4.04
C ILE A 152 -13.36 -3.13 3.41
N CYS A 153 -12.38 -3.20 2.51
CA CYS A 153 -11.98 -4.47 1.89
C CYS A 153 -11.31 -5.40 2.91
N PRO A 154 -11.33 -6.74 2.71
CA PRO A 154 -10.67 -7.69 3.62
C PRO A 154 -9.19 -7.40 3.88
N SER A 155 -8.50 -6.77 2.93
CA SER A 155 -7.10 -6.33 3.09
C SER A 155 -6.92 -5.32 4.22
N VAL A 156 -7.90 -4.45 4.49
CA VAL A 156 -7.85 -3.49 5.60
C VAL A 156 -7.78 -4.23 6.93
N HIS A 157 -8.67 -5.18 7.17
CA HIS A 157 -8.67 -5.95 8.41
C HIS A 157 -7.51 -6.96 8.49
N GLN A 158 -7.05 -7.50 7.36
CA GLN A 158 -5.94 -8.46 7.35
C GLN A 158 -4.66 -7.88 7.95
N VAL A 159 -4.47 -6.56 7.87
CA VAL A 159 -3.34 -5.84 8.48
C VAL A 159 -3.27 -6.05 9.99
N LEU A 160 -4.40 -6.15 10.69
CA LEU A 160 -4.45 -6.38 12.14
C LEU A 160 -3.84 -7.73 12.56
N HIS A 161 -3.86 -8.70 11.66
CA HIS A 161 -3.38 -10.05 11.93
C HIS A 161 -1.87 -10.20 11.74
N LEU A 162 -1.18 -9.26 11.09
CA LEU A 162 0.26 -9.38 10.80
C LEU A 162 1.11 -9.62 12.06
N ALA A 163 0.91 -8.82 13.11
CA ALA A 163 1.68 -8.94 14.34
C ALA A 163 1.33 -10.21 15.15
N PRO A 164 0.05 -10.53 15.43
CA PRO A 164 -0.32 -11.80 16.06
C PRO A 164 0.19 -13.04 15.31
N GLU A 165 0.09 -13.05 13.98
CA GLU A 165 0.59 -14.16 13.16
C GLU A 165 2.10 -14.27 13.23
N THR A 166 2.82 -13.15 13.32
CA THR A 166 4.28 -13.17 13.45
C THR A 166 4.76 -13.80 14.74
N ILE A 167 4.02 -13.63 15.83
CA ILE A 167 4.29 -14.31 17.10
C ILE A 167 4.11 -15.83 16.95
N GLN A 168 3.11 -16.27 16.18
CA GLN A 168 2.78 -17.69 16.03
C GLN A 168 3.63 -18.43 14.99
N LYS A 169 3.92 -17.77 13.86
CA LYS A 169 4.49 -18.38 12.65
C LYS A 169 5.92 -17.88 12.35
N GLY A 170 6.41 -16.91 13.10
CA GLY A 170 7.63 -16.18 12.79
C GLY A 170 7.41 -15.06 11.76
N PRO A 171 8.46 -14.35 11.36
CA PRO A 171 8.35 -13.20 10.46
C PRO A 171 7.67 -13.53 9.11
N PRO A 172 6.86 -12.61 8.53
CA PRO A 172 6.18 -12.79 7.25
C PRO A 172 7.08 -13.25 6.11
N ILE A 173 8.34 -12.82 6.10
CA ILE A 173 9.31 -13.22 5.07
C ILE A 173 9.56 -14.74 5.03
N CYS A 174 9.32 -15.46 6.13
CA CYS A 174 9.52 -16.91 6.22
C CYS A 174 8.41 -17.71 5.52
N TYR A 175 7.21 -17.14 5.37
CA TYR A 175 6.06 -17.82 4.78
C TYR A 175 5.41 -17.06 3.61
N ALA A 176 5.93 -15.88 3.26
CA ALA A 176 5.49 -15.14 2.09
C ALA A 176 5.75 -15.94 0.80
N GLN A 177 4.86 -15.79 -0.17
CA GLN A 177 4.88 -16.57 -1.40
C GLN A 177 5.93 -16.12 -2.43
N TRP A 178 6.81 -15.15 -2.11
CA TRP A 178 7.71 -14.53 -3.11
C TRP A 178 8.64 -15.54 -3.76
N THR A 179 9.22 -16.44 -2.97
CA THR A 179 10.13 -17.48 -3.47
C THR A 179 9.41 -18.44 -4.41
N MET A 180 8.14 -18.75 -4.13
CA MET A 180 7.32 -19.59 -5.00
C MET A 180 6.94 -18.85 -6.29
N GLU A 181 6.48 -17.61 -6.20
CA GLU A 181 6.14 -16.78 -7.36
C GLU A 181 7.34 -16.56 -8.28
N ARG A 182 8.52 -16.27 -7.72
CA ARG A 182 9.78 -16.15 -8.47
C ARG A 182 10.14 -17.46 -9.16
N SER A 183 10.03 -18.59 -8.46
CA SER A 183 10.29 -19.92 -9.03
C SER A 183 9.35 -20.23 -10.20
N ILE A 184 8.04 -19.96 -10.05
CA ILE A 184 7.06 -20.12 -11.13
C ILE A 184 7.42 -19.23 -12.33
N GLY A 185 7.82 -17.98 -12.06
CA GLY A 185 8.30 -17.06 -13.09
C GLY A 185 9.47 -17.64 -13.89
N ASN A 186 10.51 -18.12 -13.21
CA ASN A 186 11.68 -18.73 -13.85
C ASN A 186 11.29 -19.94 -14.72
N ILE A 187 10.47 -20.86 -14.19
CA ILE A 187 10.04 -22.06 -14.93
C ILE A 187 9.26 -21.70 -16.20
N LYS A 188 8.43 -20.65 -16.16
CA LYS A 188 7.67 -20.20 -17.35
C LYS A 188 8.56 -19.64 -18.46
N TYR A 189 9.75 -19.12 -18.15
CA TYR A 189 10.69 -18.62 -19.16
C TYR A 189 11.61 -19.72 -19.72
N ASP A 190 11.68 -20.88 -19.05
CA ASP A 190 12.47 -22.04 -19.47
C ASP A 190 11.71 -23.04 -20.36
N ILE A 191 10.41 -22.82 -20.59
CA ILE A 191 9.51 -23.63 -21.47
C ILE A 191 9.09 -22.77 -22.66
#